data_AF-A0A0D0ATX5-F1
#
_entry.id   AF-A0A0D0ATX5-F1
#
_cell.length_a   1.000
_cell.length_b   1.000
_cell.length_c   1.000
_cell.angle_alpha   90.00
_cell.angle_beta   90.00
_cell.angle_gamma   90.00
#
_symmetry.space_group_name_H-M   'P 1'
#
loop_
_entity.id
_entity.type
_entity.pdbx_description
1 polymer ?
#
loop_
_entity_poly.entity_id
_entity_poly.type
_entity_poly.pdbx_seq_one_letter_code
_entity_poly.pdbx_strand_id
1 'polypeptide(L)'
;MPFADAARRSRSAGTNAEDALFVKDGYPVTFFFHLSVREGRDVLEQEITRHGGDLCEDEQQANVIIVDEEADIEHIRRRYYRSNVLWQQRVYIEPRDFVRRCISAGKYEHRPPSKKGMPGAPGRRVYGISRPLLCVDY
;
A
#
# COMPACT_ATOMS: atom_id res chain seq x y z
N MET A 1 26.14 13.61 54.32
CA MET A 1 26.21 13.77 52.85
C MET A 1 25.24 12.77 52.22
N PRO A 2 24.03 13.19 51.84
CA PRO A 2 23.04 12.32 51.20
C PRO A 2 23.34 12.22 49.69
N PHE A 3 23.31 11.02 49.13
CA PHE A 3 23.32 10.83 47.67
C PHE A 3 21.89 10.76 47.15
N ALA A 4 21.65 11.56 46.13
CA ALA A 4 20.37 11.79 45.49
C ALA A 4 19.88 10.59 44.66
N ASP A 5 18.56 10.44 44.70
CA ASP A 5 17.65 10.14 43.58
C ASP A 5 18.23 9.55 42.29
N ALA A 6 17.85 8.30 42.02
CA ALA A 6 17.67 7.82 40.66
C ALA A 6 16.51 6.83 40.67
N ALA A 7 15.29 7.37 40.62
CA ALA A 7 14.10 6.63 40.24
C ALA A 7 14.37 5.82 38.96
N ARG A 8 14.59 4.51 39.10
CA ARG A 8 14.50 3.55 38.01
C ARG A 8 13.05 3.55 37.53
N ARG A 9 12.76 4.41 36.55
CA ARG A 9 11.56 4.27 35.71
C ARG A 9 11.72 3.00 34.90
N SER A 10 11.24 1.90 35.46
CA SER A 10 10.84 0.71 34.71
C SER A 10 9.85 1.16 33.65
N ARG A 11 10.31 1.32 32.40
CA ARG A 11 9.43 1.43 31.24
C ARG A 11 8.81 0.06 31.07
N SER A 12 7.63 -0.11 31.66
CA SER A 12 6.71 -1.18 31.34
C SER A 12 6.53 -1.22 29.83
N ALA A 13 6.90 -2.34 29.21
CA ALA A 13 6.47 -2.70 27.86
C ALA A 13 4.98 -3.06 27.91
N GLY A 14 4.15 -2.06 28.22
CA GLY A 14 2.73 -2.11 27.93
C GLY A 14 2.56 -1.58 26.53
N THR A 15 2.28 -2.45 25.57
CA THR A 15 1.61 -2.04 24.34
C THR A 15 0.30 -1.37 24.78
N ASN A 16 0.30 -0.05 24.87
CA ASN A 16 -0.95 0.68 25.05
C ASN A 16 -1.80 0.36 23.82
N ALA A 17 -3.06 -0.04 24.03
CA ALA A 17 -4.00 -0.28 22.94
C ALA A 17 -4.16 0.94 22.00
N GLU A 18 -3.68 2.11 22.42
CA GLU A 18 -3.64 3.35 21.65
C GLU A 18 -2.57 3.37 20.54
N ASP A 19 -1.63 2.43 20.53
CA ASP A 19 -0.60 2.27 19.47
C ASP A 19 -0.96 1.15 18.46
N ALA A 20 -2.16 0.58 18.54
CA ALA A 20 -2.65 -0.49 17.67
C ALA A 20 -3.01 0.08 16.28
N LEU A 21 -1.99 0.20 15.44
CA LEU A 21 -2.05 0.79 14.12
C LEU A 21 -2.80 -0.08 13.10
N PHE A 22 -2.57 -1.39 13.16
CA PHE A 22 -3.09 -2.35 12.20
C PHE A 22 -4.40 -2.99 12.71
N VAL A 23 -5.33 -2.14 13.13
CA VAL A 23 -6.68 -2.54 13.56
C VAL A 23 -7.70 -1.83 12.69
N LYS A 24 -8.70 -2.57 12.20
CA LYS A 24 -9.80 -2.06 11.40
C LYS A 24 -11.12 -2.57 11.94
N ASP A 25 -12.06 -1.66 12.19
CA ASP A 25 -13.39 -1.98 12.72
C ASP A 25 -13.36 -2.81 14.03
N GLY A 26 -12.30 -2.62 14.85
CA GLY A 26 -12.08 -3.35 16.11
C GLY A 26 -11.41 -4.71 15.96
N TYR A 27 -11.05 -5.12 14.74
CA TYR A 27 -10.37 -6.38 14.46
C TYR A 27 -8.96 -6.16 13.93
N PRO A 28 -7.99 -7.02 14.28
CA PRO A 28 -6.65 -7.00 13.67
C PRO A 28 -6.72 -7.12 12.15
N VAL A 29 -5.92 -6.33 11.44
CA VAL A 29 -5.69 -6.49 10.01
C VAL A 29 -4.83 -7.73 9.80
N THR A 30 -5.29 -8.65 8.96
CA THR A 30 -4.55 -9.88 8.64
C THR A 30 -3.62 -9.69 7.44
N PHE A 31 -2.38 -10.13 7.60
CA PHE A 31 -1.31 -10.02 6.62
C PHE A 31 -0.87 -11.41 6.13
N PHE A 32 -0.53 -11.51 4.85
CA PHE A 32 0.07 -12.70 4.25
C PHE A 32 1.35 -12.32 3.51
N PHE A 33 2.42 -13.09 3.68
CA PHE A 33 3.66 -12.92 2.92
C PHE A 33 3.58 -13.68 1.60
N HIS A 34 3.57 -12.95 0.49
CA HIS A 34 3.69 -13.57 -0.83
C HIS A 34 5.03 -14.31 -0.97
N LEU A 35 5.05 -15.33 -1.84
CA LEU A 35 6.24 -16.14 -2.13
C LEU A 35 7.46 -15.34 -2.61
N SER A 36 7.26 -14.08 -3.04
CA SER A 36 8.36 -13.19 -3.42
C SER A 36 9.18 -12.67 -2.24
N VAL A 37 8.58 -12.53 -1.04
CA VAL A 37 9.30 -12.07 0.15
C VAL A 37 10.17 -13.21 0.65
N ARG A 38 11.49 -13.17 0.45
CA ARG A 38 12.39 -14.27 0.85
C ARG A 38 13.13 -14.00 2.16
N GLU A 39 13.39 -12.74 2.45
CA GLU A 39 14.23 -12.32 3.58
C GLU A 39 13.49 -11.32 4.47
N GLY A 40 13.90 -11.25 5.74
CA GLY A 40 13.38 -10.26 6.69
C GLY A 40 11.93 -10.46 7.13
N ARG A 41 11.33 -11.62 6.83
CA ARG A 41 9.95 -11.96 7.24
C ARG A 41 9.77 -11.80 8.75
N ASP A 42 10.68 -12.37 9.54
CA ASP A 42 10.61 -12.36 11.00
C ASP A 42 10.60 -10.93 11.58
N VAL A 43 11.32 -10.01 10.95
CA VAL A 43 11.36 -8.59 11.37
C VAL A 43 10.04 -7.91 11.05
N LEU A 44 9.51 -8.13 9.84
CA LEU A 44 8.20 -7.59 9.44
C LEU A 44 7.06 -8.18 10.25
N GLU A 45 7.12 -9.47 10.57
CA GLU A 45 6.20 -10.16 11.45
C GLU A 45 6.16 -9.49 12.82
N GLN A 46 7.32 -9.30 13.44
CA GLN A 46 7.41 -8.60 14.71
C GLN A 46 6.87 -7.17 14.65
N GLU A 47 7.16 -6.43 13.57
CA GLU A 47 6.61 -5.08 13.35
C GLU A 47 5.07 -5.11 13.24
N ILE A 48 4.51 -6.02 12.44
CA ILE A 48 3.06 -6.17 12.25
C ILE A 48 2.37 -6.52 13.58
N THR A 49 2.84 -7.57 14.25
CA THR A 49 2.22 -8.05 15.50
C THR A 49 2.35 -7.04 16.62
N ARG A 50 3.49 -6.36 16.75
CA ARG A 50 3.69 -5.29 17.75
C ARG A 50 2.72 -4.13 17.58
N HIS A 51 2.28 -3.87 16.36
CA HIS A 51 1.37 -2.80 16.01
C HIS A 51 -0.09 -3.27 15.83
N GLY A 52 -0.42 -4.45 16.36
CA GLY A 52 -1.80 -4.94 16.48
C GLY A 52 -2.38 -5.63 15.24
N GLY A 53 -1.54 -5.98 14.27
CA GLY A 53 -1.93 -6.80 13.12
C GLY A 53 -1.62 -8.28 13.36
N ASP A 54 -2.18 -9.15 12.52
CA ASP A 54 -1.97 -10.60 12.59
C ASP A 54 -1.41 -11.14 11.27
N LEU A 55 -0.72 -12.29 11.33
CA LEU A 55 -0.32 -13.04 10.15
C LEU A 55 -1.23 -14.25 9.93
N CYS A 56 -1.46 -14.58 8.68
CA CYS A 56 -2.17 -15.81 8.29
C CYS A 56 -1.33 -16.66 7.33
N GLU A 57 -1.54 -17.99 7.38
CA GLU A 57 -0.91 -18.95 6.48
C GLU A 57 -1.68 -19.13 5.17
N ASP A 58 -2.96 -18.74 5.15
CA ASP A 58 -3.84 -18.81 3.98
C ASP A 58 -4.04 -17.42 3.38
N GLU A 59 -3.67 -17.27 2.11
CA GLU A 59 -3.85 -16.01 1.36
C GLU A 59 -5.31 -15.56 1.28
N GLN A 60 -6.28 -16.49 1.38
CA GLN A 60 -7.71 -16.18 1.29
C GLN A 60 -8.24 -15.44 2.52
N GLN A 61 -7.55 -15.57 3.64
CA GLN A 61 -7.89 -14.91 4.90
C GLN A 61 -7.23 -13.54 5.05
N ALA A 62 -6.33 -13.18 4.12
CA ALA A 62 -5.54 -11.96 4.20
C ALA A 62 -6.37 -10.72 3.83
N ASN A 63 -6.20 -9.65 4.60
CA ASN A 63 -6.61 -8.31 4.20
C ASN A 63 -5.53 -7.65 3.33
N VAL A 64 -4.26 -7.93 3.62
CA VAL A 64 -3.09 -7.39 2.93
C VAL A 64 -2.11 -8.50 2.57
N ILE A 65 -1.73 -8.57 1.30
CA ILE A 65 -0.64 -9.42 0.82
C ILE A 65 0.60 -8.54 0.64
N ILE A 66 1.64 -8.84 1.39
CA ILE A 66 2.94 -8.18 1.31
C ILE A 66 3.79 -8.86 0.24
N VAL A 67 4.28 -8.06 -0.70
CA VAL A 67 5.19 -8.50 -1.77
C VAL A 67 6.56 -7.83 -1.61
N ASP A 68 7.60 -8.51 -2.08
CA ASP A 68 8.93 -7.92 -2.16
C ASP A 68 8.98 -6.73 -3.13
N GLU A 69 9.86 -5.78 -2.86
CA GLU A 69 10.09 -4.56 -3.65
C GLU A 69 10.63 -4.88 -5.06
N GLU A 70 11.37 -5.99 -5.20
CA GLU A 70 11.90 -6.47 -6.48
C GLU A 70 10.85 -7.16 -7.37
N ALA A 71 9.68 -7.50 -6.82
CA ALA A 71 8.62 -8.16 -7.58
C ALA A 71 7.85 -7.16 -8.47
N ASP A 72 7.35 -7.64 -9.61
CA ASP A 72 6.41 -6.86 -10.44
C ASP A 72 5.03 -6.80 -9.76
N ILE A 73 4.90 -5.85 -8.81
CA ILE A 73 3.69 -5.66 -8.01
C ILE A 73 2.46 -5.36 -8.87
N GLU A 74 2.63 -4.67 -10.01
CA GLU A 74 1.54 -4.33 -10.91
C GLU A 74 1.04 -5.55 -11.68
N HIS A 75 1.95 -6.46 -12.05
CA HIS A 75 1.59 -7.76 -12.59
C HIS A 75 0.81 -8.60 -11.56
N ILE A 76 1.28 -8.64 -10.31
CA ILE A 76 0.60 -9.38 -9.23
C ILE A 76 -0.78 -8.78 -8.96
N ARG A 77 -0.89 -7.46 -8.76
CA ARG A 77 -2.17 -6.74 -8.59
C ARG A 77 -3.15 -7.07 -9.70
N ARG A 78 -2.69 -7.03 -10.96
CA ARG A 78 -3.53 -7.34 -12.12
C ARG A 78 -4.06 -8.76 -12.09
N ARG A 79 -3.27 -9.73 -11.61
CA ARG A 79 -3.71 -11.13 -11.47
C ARG A 79 -4.83 -11.26 -10.44
N TYR A 80 -4.70 -10.65 -9.27
CA TYR A 80 -5.73 -10.70 -8.22
C TYR A 80 -7.00 -9.93 -8.65
N TYR A 81 -6.86 -8.70 -9.14
CA TYR A 81 -8.01 -7.83 -9.43
C TYR A 81 -8.78 -8.20 -10.69
N ARG A 82 -8.21 -9.00 -11.60
CA ARG A 82 -8.93 -9.55 -12.76
C ARG A 82 -9.65 -10.86 -12.48
N SER A 83 -9.45 -11.44 -11.30
CA SER A 83 -10.12 -12.68 -10.94
C SER A 83 -11.61 -12.46 -10.71
N ASN A 84 -12.42 -13.48 -11.01
CA ASN A 84 -13.84 -13.50 -10.66
C ASN A 84 -14.08 -13.94 -9.20
N VAL A 85 -13.01 -14.27 -8.47
CA VAL A 85 -13.07 -14.71 -7.08
C VAL A 85 -13.12 -13.50 -6.15
N LEU A 86 -14.19 -13.38 -5.36
CA LEU A 86 -14.48 -12.18 -4.56
C LEU A 86 -13.38 -11.82 -3.56
N TRP A 87 -12.74 -12.79 -2.91
CA TRP A 87 -11.68 -12.49 -1.94
C TRP A 87 -10.46 -11.85 -2.60
N GLN A 88 -10.12 -12.26 -3.83
CA GLN A 88 -9.00 -11.69 -4.60
C GLN A 88 -9.25 -10.23 -5.01
N GLN A 89 -10.51 -9.82 -5.11
CA GLN A 89 -10.87 -8.43 -5.41
C GLN A 89 -10.88 -7.53 -4.17
N ARG A 90 -10.85 -8.12 -2.96
CA ARG A 90 -10.95 -7.39 -1.68
C ARG A 90 -9.60 -7.23 -0.97
N VAL A 91 -8.60 -8.01 -1.35
CA VAL A 91 -7.26 -7.98 -0.75
C VAL A 91 -6.43 -6.82 -1.29
N TYR A 92 -5.62 -6.20 -0.44
CA TYR A 92 -4.64 -5.20 -0.86
C TYR A 92 -3.31 -5.88 -1.17
N ILE A 93 -2.73 -5.59 -2.34
CA ILE A 93 -1.37 -6.03 -2.65
C ILE A 93 -0.44 -4.83 -2.43
N GLU A 94 0.43 -4.93 -1.43
CA GLU A 94 1.30 -3.84 -0.99
C GLU A 94 2.78 -4.28 -0.94
N PRO A 95 3.72 -3.38 -1.27
CA PRO A 95 5.14 -3.68 -1.15
C PRO A 95 5.56 -3.78 0.32
N ARG A 96 6.70 -4.41 0.58
CA ARG A 96 7.30 -4.56 1.92
C ARG A 96 7.44 -3.23 2.68
N ASP A 97 7.75 -2.14 1.99
CA ASP A 97 7.87 -0.81 2.59
C ASP A 97 6.56 -0.29 3.24
N PHE A 98 5.41 -0.90 2.92
CA PHE A 98 4.10 -0.49 3.38
C PHE A 98 3.97 -0.48 4.89
N VAL A 99 4.44 -1.55 5.55
CA VAL A 99 4.37 -1.71 7.01
C VAL A 99 5.14 -0.57 7.67
N ARG A 100 6.40 -0.39 7.27
CA ARG A 100 7.27 0.67 7.79
C ARG A 100 6.74 2.06 7.51
N ARG A 101 6.12 2.30 6.35
CA ARG A 101 5.48 3.58 6.02
C ARG A 101 4.29 3.85 6.93
N CYS A 102 3.43 2.87 7.18
CA CYS A 102 2.30 3.03 8.09
C CYS A 102 2.80 3.35 9.51
N ILE A 103 3.81 2.61 9.99
CA ILE A 103 4.41 2.82 11.32
C ILE A 103 5.01 4.22 11.43
N SER A 104 5.80 4.63 10.43
CA SER A 104 6.44 5.95 10.41
C SER A 104 5.43 7.09 10.34
N ALA A 105 4.31 6.89 9.63
CA ALA A 105 3.23 7.87 9.51
C ALA A 105 2.27 7.85 10.70
N GLY A 106 2.33 6.83 11.57
CA GLY A 106 1.33 6.59 12.62
C GLY A 106 -0.09 6.38 12.07
N LYS A 107 -0.22 5.95 10.81
CA LYS A 107 -1.53 5.77 10.16
C LYS A 107 -1.54 4.55 9.22
N TYR A 108 -2.55 3.68 9.36
CA TYR A 108 -2.82 2.60 8.41
C TYR A 108 -3.53 3.15 7.18
N GLU A 109 -2.79 3.24 6.07
CA GLU A 109 -3.31 3.82 4.82
C GLU A 109 -2.66 3.20 3.58
N HIS A 110 -3.50 2.68 2.68
CA HIS A 110 -3.10 2.18 1.37
C HIS A 110 -2.77 3.33 0.42
N ARG A 111 -1.77 3.13 -0.46
CA ARG A 111 -1.47 4.14 -1.48
C ARG A 111 -2.52 4.09 -2.59
N PRO A 112 -3.11 5.23 -2.99
CA PRO A 112 -3.95 5.25 -4.17
C PRO A 112 -3.12 4.84 -5.39
N PRO A 113 -3.68 4.05 -6.33
CA PRO A 113 -2.97 3.68 -7.54
C PRO A 113 -2.51 4.94 -8.27
N SER A 114 -1.26 4.94 -8.74
CA SER A 114 -0.71 6.05 -9.52
C SER A 114 -1.56 6.25 -10.78
N LYS A 115 -2.29 7.37 -10.85
CA LYS A 115 -3.06 7.75 -12.04
C LYS A 115 -2.09 8.05 -13.17
N LYS A 116 -1.80 7.06 -14.03
CA LYS A 116 -1.18 7.33 -15.32
C LYS A 116 -2.19 8.11 -16.15
N GLY A 117 -1.90 9.38 -16.45
CA GLY A 117 -2.70 10.14 -17.39
C GLY A 117 -2.84 9.33 -18.68
N MET A 118 -4.05 9.20 -19.20
CA MET A 118 -4.23 8.63 -20.54
C MET A 118 -3.40 9.46 -21.52
N PRO A 119 -2.63 8.83 -22.44
CA PRO A 119 -2.08 9.54 -23.58
C PRO A 119 -3.26 10.24 -24.27
N GLY A 120 -3.24 11.57 -24.30
CA GLY A 120 -4.30 12.35 -24.92
C GLY A 120 -4.55 11.85 -26.33
N ALA A 121 -5.82 11.81 -26.75
CA ALA A 121 -6.16 11.47 -28.12
C ALA A 121 -5.35 12.37 -29.07
N PRO A 122 -4.68 11.84 -30.10
CA PRO A 122 -3.98 12.67 -31.07
C PRO A 122 -4.99 13.66 -31.65
N GLY A 123 -4.75 14.95 -31.43
CA GLY A 123 -5.61 16.02 -31.91
C GLY A 123 -5.89 15.81 -33.40
N ARG A 124 -7.18 15.77 -33.76
CA ARG A 124 -7.63 15.76 -35.16
C ARG A 124 -6.94 16.95 -35.84
N ARG A 125 -5.98 16.72 -36.74
CA ARG A 125 -5.51 17.75 -37.67
C ARG A 125 -6.70 18.12 -38.54
N VAL A 126 -7.31 19.26 -38.27
CA VAL A 126 -8.23 19.90 -39.20
C VAL A 126 -7.37 20.34 -40.38
N TYR A 127 -7.38 19.57 -41.47
CA TYR A 127 -6.88 20.06 -42.75
C TYR A 127 -7.76 21.23 -43.16
N GLY A 128 -7.20 22.43 -43.08
CA GLY A 128 -7.83 23.64 -43.59
C GLY A 128 -8.04 23.51 -45.09
N ILE A 129 -9.30 23.47 -45.50
CA ILE A 129 -9.68 23.78 -46.87
C ILE A 129 -9.68 25.31 -46.95
N SER A 130 -8.50 25.88 -47.20
CA SER A 130 -8.36 27.29 -47.55
C SER A 130 -8.97 27.48 -48.95
N ARG A 131 -10.17 28.05 -49.02
CA ARG A 131 -10.66 28.70 -50.25
C ARG A 131 -9.99 30.07 -50.35
N PRO A 132 -9.18 30.36 -51.38
CA PRO A 132 -8.84 31.73 -51.68
C PRO A 132 -10.00 32.39 -52.46
N LEU A 133 -10.51 33.48 -51.89
CA LEU A 133 -11.27 34.50 -52.62
C LEU A 133 -10.32 35.14 -53.64
N LEU A 134 -10.61 35.00 -54.92
CA LEU A 134 -10.04 35.84 -55.97
C LEU A 134 -11.09 36.88 -56.34
N CYS A 135 -10.87 38.11 -55.89
CA CYS A 135 -11.34 39.30 -56.58
C CYS A 135 -10.39 39.52 -57.77
N VAL A 136 -10.93 39.68 -58.98
CA VAL A 136 -10.32 40.52 -60.02
C VAL A 136 -11.47 41.19 -60.79
N ASP A 137 -11.49 42.51 -60.70
CA ASP A 137 -12.25 43.44 -61.53
C ASP A 137 -11.87 43.31 -63.02
N TYR A 138 -12.87 43.22 -63.90
CA TYR A 138 -13.08 44.10 -65.07
C TYR A 138 -14.47 43.88 -65.68
#